data_AF-A0A4S8KIC4-F1
#
_entry.id   AF-A0A4S8KIC4-F1
#
_cell.length_a   1.000
_cell.length_b   1.000
_cell.length_c   1.000
_cell.angle_alpha   90.00
_cell.angle_beta   90.00
_cell.angle_gamma   90.00
#
_symmetry.space_group_name_H-M   'P 1'
#
loop_
_entity.id
_entity.type
_entity.pdbx_description
1 polymer ?
#
loop_
_entity_poly.entity_id
_entity_poly.type
_entity_poly.pdbx_seq_one_letter_code
_entity_poly.pdbx_strand_id
1 'polypeptide(L)'
;MLFRIPENKASRRRTLANLFHACMANMVAPLKKAGVEGIVMQSGDGVKRRCHPILAAYVGDYPEQVLVTCVYSGHCASCGMGNFAGTPRGPAGTFLEFAGTP
;
A
#
# COMPACT_ATOMS: atom_id res chain seq x y z
N MET A 1 -14.78 -6.19 -20.59
CA MET A 1 -13.89 -5.01 -20.46
C MET A 1 -12.50 -5.44 -20.92
N LEU A 2 -12.11 -5.08 -22.15
CA LEU A 2 -10.73 -5.32 -22.61
C LEU A 2 -9.89 -4.12 -22.17
N PHE A 3 -8.98 -4.34 -21.23
CA PHE A 3 -8.03 -3.34 -20.78
C PHE A 3 -7.00 -3.08 -21.89
N ARG A 4 -7.23 -2.03 -22.70
CA ARG A 4 -6.29 -1.65 -23.75
C ARG A 4 -5.09 -0.93 -23.13
N ILE A 5 -3.91 -1.50 -23.29
CA ILE A 5 -2.66 -0.88 -22.87
C ILE A 5 -2.35 0.27 -23.84
N PRO A 6 -2.22 1.52 -23.37
CA PRO A 6 -1.96 2.66 -24.25
C PRO A 6 -0.55 2.60 -24.85
N GLU A 7 -0.43 3.04 -26.11
CA GLU A 7 0.83 3.02 -26.87
C GLU A 7 1.83 4.07 -26.38
N ASN A 8 1.35 5.19 -25.83
CA ASN A 8 2.19 6.21 -25.21
C ASN A 8 2.82 5.68 -23.89
N LYS A 9 4.15 5.75 -23.81
CA LYS A 9 4.95 5.30 -22.65
C LYS A 9 4.50 5.93 -21.32
N ALA A 10 4.16 7.22 -21.31
CA ALA A 10 3.71 7.91 -20.09
C ALA A 10 2.33 7.43 -19.64
N SER A 11 1.40 7.30 -20.59
CA SER A 11 0.05 6.79 -20.34
C SER A 11 0.09 5.33 -19.88
N ARG A 12 0.98 4.50 -20.45
CA ARG A 12 1.17 3.10 -20.07
C ARG A 12 1.61 2.95 -18.62
N ARG A 13 2.61 3.75 -18.19
CA ARG A 13 3.10 3.74 -16.80
C ARG A 13 1.99 4.09 -15.81
N ARG A 14 1.21 5.15 -16.08
CA ARG A 14 0.09 5.55 -15.22
C ARG A 14 -1.00 4.48 -15.17
N THR A 15 -1.31 3.87 -16.31
CA THR A 15 -2.32 2.81 -16.41
C THR A 15 -1.93 1.56 -15.62
N LEU A 16 -0.66 1.16 -15.67
CA LEU A 16 -0.13 0.06 -14.86
C LEU A 16 -0.14 0.38 -13.36
N ALA A 17 0.26 1.60 -12.97
CA ALA A 17 0.20 2.02 -11.57
C ALA A 17 -1.25 2.00 -11.03
N ASN A 18 -2.20 2.53 -11.80
CA ASN A 18 -3.61 2.51 -11.44
C ASN A 18 -4.14 1.08 -11.28
N LEU A 19 -3.76 0.16 -12.19
CA LEU A 19 -4.14 -1.24 -12.09
C LEU A 19 -3.55 -1.88 -10.83
N PHE A 20 -2.28 -1.64 -10.55
CA PHE A 20 -1.61 -2.13 -9.34
C PHE A 20 -2.36 -1.67 -8.07
N HIS A 21 -2.64 -0.36 -7.94
CA HIS A 21 -3.35 0.16 -6.77
C HIS A 21 -4.79 -0.36 -6.68
N ALA A 22 -5.49 -0.55 -7.81
CA ALA A 22 -6.83 -1.13 -7.83
C ALA A 22 -6.81 -2.59 -7.34
N CYS A 23 -5.84 -3.39 -7.80
CA CYS A 23 -5.66 -4.76 -7.34
C CYS A 23 -5.32 -4.82 -5.84
N MET A 24 -4.37 -4.00 -5.39
CA MET A 24 -4.01 -3.92 -3.98
C MET A 24 -5.21 -3.53 -3.11
N ALA A 25 -5.97 -2.51 -3.52
CA ALA A 25 -7.17 -2.07 -2.79
C ALA A 25 -8.21 -3.18 -2.66
N ASN A 26 -8.43 -3.98 -3.72
CA ASN A 26 -9.35 -5.11 -3.68
C ASN A 26 -8.85 -6.24 -2.76
N MET A 27 -7.55 -6.54 -2.78
CA MET A 27 -6.98 -7.58 -1.92
C MET A 27 -7.05 -7.22 -0.43
N VAL A 28 -6.80 -5.95 -0.07
CA VAL A 28 -6.83 -5.50 1.33
C VAL A 28 -8.21 -5.04 1.80
N ALA A 29 -9.20 -4.97 0.92
CA ALA A 29 -10.58 -4.59 1.27
C ALA A 29 -11.16 -5.34 2.49
N PRO A 30 -11.07 -6.69 2.61
CA PRO A 30 -11.59 -7.40 3.78
C PRO A 30 -10.82 -7.07 5.07
N LEU A 31 -9.53 -6.74 4.97
CA LEU A 31 -8.71 -6.38 6.13
C LEU A 31 -9.14 -5.04 6.74
N LYS A 32 -9.72 -4.12 5.98
CA LYS A 32 -10.25 -2.86 6.54
C LYS A 32 -11.35 -3.11 7.56
N LYS A 33 -12.31 -3.96 7.19
CA LYS A 33 -13.43 -4.32 8.08
C LYS A 33 -12.92 -5.19 9.24
N ALA A 34 -12.10 -6.19 8.95
CA ALA A 34 -11.53 -7.07 9.98
C ALA A 34 -10.62 -6.33 10.97
N GLY A 35 -9.88 -5.31 10.52
CA GLY A 35 -9.02 -4.48 11.37
C GLY A 35 -9.81 -3.61 12.34
N VAL A 36 -10.97 -3.07 11.94
CA VAL A 36 -11.82 -2.24 12.82
C VAL A 36 -12.70 -3.11 13.73
N GLU A 37 -13.45 -4.03 13.15
CA GLU A 37 -14.40 -4.86 13.90
C GLU A 37 -13.70 -5.99 14.67
N GLY A 38 -12.50 -6.39 14.25
CA GLY A 38 -11.82 -7.57 14.79
C GLY A 38 -12.49 -8.87 14.34
N ILE A 39 -11.70 -9.92 14.19
CA ILE A 39 -12.17 -11.27 13.87
C ILE A 39 -11.77 -12.23 14.99
N VAL A 40 -12.63 -13.21 15.26
CA VAL A 40 -12.30 -14.26 16.22
C VAL A 40 -11.35 -15.24 15.53
N MET A 41 -10.13 -15.34 16.05
CA MET A 41 -9.11 -16.26 15.56
C MET A 41 -8.72 -17.22 16.68
N GLN A 42 -8.57 -18.50 16.34
CA GLN A 42 -8.15 -19.52 17.29
C GLN A 42 -6.63 -19.62 17.30
N SER A 43 -6.02 -19.47 18.48
CA SER A 43 -4.58 -19.69 18.69
C SER A 43 -4.23 -21.17 18.53
N GLY A 44 -2.95 -21.47 18.35
CA GLY A 44 -2.44 -22.85 18.42
C GLY A 44 -2.76 -23.54 19.75
N ASP A 45 -2.96 -22.76 20.82
CA ASP A 45 -3.34 -23.24 22.16
C ASP A 45 -4.85 -23.56 22.30
N GLY A 46 -5.64 -23.44 21.24
CA GLY A 46 -7.09 -23.66 21.26
C GLY A 46 -7.92 -22.49 21.82
N VAL A 47 -7.28 -21.46 22.37
CA VAL A 47 -7.96 -20.26 22.89
C VAL A 47 -8.40 -19.35 21.74
N LYS A 48 -9.68 -18.94 21.75
CA LYS A 48 -10.25 -17.99 20.80
C LYS A 48 -10.01 -16.55 21.28
N ARG A 49 -9.38 -15.71 20.45
CA ARG A 49 -9.11 -14.29 20.75
C ARG A 49 -9.68 -13.41 19.65
N ARG A 50 -10.09 -12.19 20.00
CA ARG A 50 -10.47 -11.16 19.03
C ARG A 50 -9.19 -10.50 18.53
N CYS A 51 -8.86 -10.74 17.26
CA CYS A 51 -7.67 -10.23 16.60
C CYS A 51 -8.06 -9.15 15.59
N HIS A 52 -7.28 -8.08 15.52
CA HIS A 52 -7.48 -6.97 14.59
C HIS A 52 -6.34 -6.98 13.56
N PRO A 53 -6.50 -7.69 12.42
CA PRO A 53 -5.44 -7.77 11.41
C PRO A 53 -5.25 -6.41 10.72
N ILE A 54 -4.02 -5.94 10.72
CA ILE A 54 -3.58 -4.70 10.05
C ILE A 54 -2.47 -5.07 9.07
N LEU A 55 -2.44 -4.41 7.90
CA LEU A 55 -1.31 -4.54 6.98
C LEU A 55 -0.09 -3.82 7.59
N ALA A 56 0.81 -4.58 8.22
CA ALA A 56 1.94 -4.02 8.96
C ALA A 56 3.17 -3.72 8.07
N ALA A 57 3.43 -4.55 7.06
CA ALA A 57 4.61 -4.40 6.20
C ALA A 57 4.32 -4.86 4.77
N TYR A 58 4.91 -4.14 3.80
CA TYR A 58 4.95 -4.55 2.40
C TYR A 58 6.42 -4.73 2.01
N VAL A 59 6.78 -5.95 1.61
CA VAL A 59 8.13 -6.29 1.16
C VAL A 59 8.11 -6.31 -0.37
N GLY A 60 8.94 -5.48 -0.99
CA GLY A 60 9.13 -5.42 -2.43
C GLY A 60 10.54 -4.91 -2.74
N ASP A 61 10.95 -5.00 -4.00
CA ASP A 61 12.18 -4.36 -4.46
C ASP A 61 12.04 -2.82 -4.48
N TYR A 62 13.13 -2.09 -4.73
CA TYR A 62 13.08 -0.63 -4.71
C TYR A 62 12.02 0.00 -5.63
N PRO A 63 11.88 -0.39 -6.92
CA PRO A 63 10.81 0.16 -7.76
C PRO A 63 9.40 -0.22 -7.29
N GLU A 64 9.18 -1.41 -6.72
CA GLU A 64 7.90 -1.79 -6.12
C GLU A 64 7.58 -0.97 -4.87
N GLN A 65 8.55 -0.74 -3.99
CA GLN A 65 8.38 0.12 -2.82
C GLN A 65 8.01 1.55 -3.22
N VAL A 66 8.69 2.10 -4.23
CA VAL A 66 8.40 3.44 -4.79
C VAL A 66 6.99 3.47 -5.38
N LEU A 67 6.56 2.41 -6.08
CA LEU A 67 5.21 2.28 -6.63
C LEU A 67 4.13 2.24 -5.53
N VAL A 68 4.36 1.46 -4.47
CA VAL A 68 3.40 1.27 -3.38
C VAL A 68 3.24 2.52 -2.53
N THR A 69 4.35 3.20 -2.24
CA THR A 69 4.40 4.40 -1.41
C THR A 69 4.06 5.68 -2.17
N CYS A 70 3.95 5.60 -3.51
CA CYS A 70 3.83 6.75 -4.41
C CYS A 70 4.95 7.80 -4.22
N VAL A 71 6.14 7.35 -3.82
CA VAL A 71 7.32 8.21 -3.64
C VAL A 71 7.98 8.48 -5.00
N TYR A 72 8.75 9.56 -5.13
CA TYR A 72 9.54 9.80 -6.34
C TYR A 72 10.71 8.81 -6.42
N SER A 73 11.00 8.29 -7.62
CA SER A 73 12.19 7.48 -7.86
C SER A 73 13.45 8.27 -7.52
N GLY A 74 14.30 7.72 -6.65
CA GLY A 74 15.49 8.38 -6.09
C GLY A 74 15.35 8.75 -4.61
N HIS A 75 14.13 8.68 -4.04
CA HIS A 75 13.90 8.87 -2.62
C HIS A 75 13.77 7.55 -1.86
N CYS A 76 14.09 7.57 -0.58
CA CYS A 76 13.94 6.40 0.29
C CYS A 76 12.46 6.20 0.64
N ALA A 77 11.92 5.00 0.37
CA ALA A 77 10.53 4.65 0.61
C ALA A 77 10.25 4.25 2.07
N SER A 78 11.29 3.93 2.85
CA SER A 78 11.17 3.50 4.24
C SER A 78 11.34 4.65 5.25
N CYS A 79 11.94 5.77 4.86
CA CYS A 79 12.12 6.90 5.77
C CYS A 79 10.81 7.66 5.96
N GLY A 80 10.29 7.67 7.19
CA GLY A 80 9.31 8.65 7.62
C GLY A 80 10.00 10.01 7.65
N MET A 81 9.55 10.95 6.82
CA MET A 81 10.12 12.28 6.56
C MET A 81 11.24 12.26 5.49
N GLY A 82 10.91 12.80 4.32
CA GLY A 82 11.83 12.97 3.19
C GLY A 82 12.94 13.97 3.49
N ASN A 83 13.97 13.55 4.21
CA ASN A 83 15.22 14.27 4.32
C ASN A 83 16.34 13.47 3.64
N PHE A 84 16.29 13.43 2.32
CA PHE A 84 17.51 13.52 1.52
C PHE A 84 17.40 14.82 0.72
N ALA A 85 18.21 15.82 1.10
CA ALA A 85 18.48 17.03 0.34
C ALA A 85 17.29 17.99 0.00
N GLY A 86 16.39 18.29 0.95
CA GLY A 86 15.57 19.52 0.90
C GLY A 86 14.62 19.68 -0.30
N THR A 87 14.17 18.58 -0.92
CA THR A 87 13.23 18.63 -2.05
C THR A 87 11.77 18.55 -1.58
N PRO A 88 10.84 19.23 -2.27
CA PRO A 88 9.44 19.28 -1.85
C PRO A 88 8.76 17.90 -1.95
N ARG A 89 7.86 17.64 -0.99
CA ARG A 89 6.99 16.45 -0.92
C ARG A 89 6.28 16.20 -2.26
N GLY A 90 6.42 14.98 -2.80
CA GLY A 90 5.43 14.44 -3.73
C GLY A 90 4.10 14.19 -3.03
N PRO A 91 2.97 14.14 -3.76
CA PRO A 91 1.68 13.85 -3.15
C PRO A 91 1.75 12.51 -2.42
N ALA A 92 1.42 12.50 -1.13
CA ALA A 92 1.40 11.31 -0.31
C ALA A 92 0.47 10.28 -0.95
N GLY A 93 1.01 9.12 -1.31
CA GLY A 93 0.18 7.97 -1.68
C GLY A 93 -0.59 7.52 -0.45
N THR A 94 -1.90 7.52 -0.54
CA THR A 94 -2.88 7.14 0.50
C THR A 94 -2.76 5.68 0.99
N PHE A 95 -1.79 4.92 0.49
CA PHE A 95 -1.64 3.50 0.78
C PHE A 95 -1.07 3.22 2.17
N LEU A 96 -0.22 4.11 2.70
CA LEU A 96 0.36 3.98 4.05
C LEU A 96 -0.45 4.66 5.16
N GLU A 97 -1.53 5.37 4.84
CA GLU A 97 -2.42 5.98 5.85
C GLU A 97 -3.25 4.96 6.66
N PHE A 98 -3.09 3.65 6.42
CA PHE A 98 -3.73 2.61 7.22
C PHE A 98 -3.03 2.33 8.56
N ALA A 99 -1.87 2.93 8.83
CA ALA A 99 -1.13 2.75 10.09
C ALA A 99 -1.22 3.95 11.06
N GLY A 100 -2.06 4.95 10.77
CA GLY A 100 -2.27 6.10 11.65
C GLY A 100 -3.66 6.07 12.30
N THR A 101 -3.74 5.57 13.53
CA THR A 101 -4.73 6.01 14.51
C THR A 101 -3.99 6.82 15.58
N PRO A 102 -4.57 7.87 16.21
CA PRO A 102 -5.61 8.81 15.80
C PRO A 102 -5.06 10.07 15.09
#